data_AF-A0A7X5XQE0-F1
#
_entry.id   AF-A0A7X5XQE0-F1
#
_cell.length_a   1.000
_cell.length_b   1.000
_cell.length_c   1.000
_cell.angle_alpha   90.00
_cell.angle_beta   90.00
_cell.angle_gamma   90.00
#
_symmetry.space_group_name_H-M   'P 1'
#
loop_
_entity.id
_entity.type
_entity.pdbx_description
1 polymer ?
#
loop_
_entity_poly.entity_id
_entity_poly.type
_entity_poly.pdbx_seq_one_letter_code
_entity_poly.pdbx_strand_id
1 'polypeptide(L)' 'MTQELTDAILRVVERAPQWIRRDLDTKDPVARVRAEETLAAMIAVALDSQADGEA' A
#
# COMPACT_ATOMS: atom_id res chain seq x y z
N MET A 1 11.83 12.47 1.83
CA MET A 1 10.82 11.91 0.91
C MET A 1 10.66 12.88 -0.25
N THR A 2 10.70 12.40 -1.48
CA THR A 2 10.37 13.21 -2.66
C THR A 2 8.85 13.29 -2.82
N GLN A 3 8.36 14.30 -3.54
CA GLN A 3 6.93 14.47 -3.79
C GLN A 3 6.37 13.30 -4.61
N GLU A 4 7.11 12.83 -5.60
CA GLU A 4 6.76 11.68 -6.44
C GLU A 4 6.58 10.38 -5.64
N LEU A 5 7.45 10.14 -4.65
CA LEU A 5 7.32 8.98 -3.77
C LEU A 5 6.05 9.06 -2.92
N THR A 6 5.71 10.26 -2.45
CA THR A 6 4.49 10.49 -1.67
C THR A 6 3.24 10.26 -2.52
N ASP A 7 3.24 10.77 -3.76
CA ASP A 7 2.14 10.62 -4.70
C ASP A 7 1.93 9.15 -5.11
N ALA A 8 3.01 8.38 -5.27
CA ALA A 8 2.94 6.95 -5.54
C ALA A 8 2.30 6.17 -4.40
N ILE A 9 2.71 6.43 -3.15
CA ILE A 9 2.14 5.80 -1.97
C ILE A 9 0.66 6.19 -1.83
N LEU A 10 0.32 7.46 -2.00
CA LEU A 10 -1.06 7.95 -1.90
C LEU A 10 -1.98 7.23 -2.90
N ARG A 11 -1.53 7.09 -4.16
CA ARG A 11 -2.25 6.36 -5.21
C ARG A 11 -2.54 4.90 -4.86
N VAL A 12 -1.64 4.25 -4.12
CA VAL A 12 -1.85 2.87 -3.64
C VAL A 12 -2.87 2.85 -2.50
N VAL A 13 -2.72 3.75 -1.53
CA VAL A 13 -3.66 3.87 -0.39
C VAL A 13 -5.07 4.19 -0.85
N GLU A 14 -5.24 5.05 -1.86
CA GLU A 14 -6.53 5.36 -2.48
C GLU A 14 -7.16 4.13 -3.15
N ARG A 15 -6.35 3.31 -3.83
CA ARG A 15 -6.79 2.09 -4.52
C ARG A 15 -6.89 0.86 -3.63
N ALA A 16 -6.49 0.95 -2.36
CA ALA A 16 -6.56 -0.16 -1.43
C ALA A 16 -7.99 -0.71 -1.34
N PRO A 17 -8.19 -2.05 -1.43
CA PRO A 17 -9.49 -2.67 -1.23
C PRO A 17 -10.14 -2.32 0.11
N GLN A 18 -11.48 -2.26 0.13
CA GLN A 18 -12.23 -1.95 1.36
C GLN A 18 -11.98 -2.95 2.50
N TRP A 19 -11.72 -4.22 2.17
CA TRP A 19 -11.40 -5.22 3.20
C TRP A 19 -10.07 -4.91 3.90
N ILE A 20 -9.06 -4.37 3.20
CA ILE A 20 -7.79 -3.94 3.83
C ILE A 20 -8.05 -2.82 4.83
N ARG A 21 -8.86 -1.82 4.44
CA ARG A 21 -9.20 -0.71 5.35
C ARG A 21 -9.91 -1.21 6.60
N ARG A 22 -10.87 -2.13 6.44
CA ARG A 22 -11.60 -2.74 7.57
C ARG A 22 -10.66 -3.55 8.46
N ASP A 23 -9.77 -4.34 7.87
CA ASP A 23 -8.86 -5.19 8.61
C ASP A 23 -7.71 -4.38 9.26
N LEU A 24 -7.37 -3.19 8.76
CA LEU A 24 -6.47 -2.25 9.44
C LEU A 24 -7.10 -1.63 10.71
N ASP A 25 -8.41 -1.38 10.69
CA ASP A 25 -9.16 -0.80 11.81
C ASP A 25 -9.54 -1.84 12.89
N THR A 26 -9.30 -3.12 12.63
CA THR A 26 -9.72 -4.20 13.54
C THR A 26 -8.84 -4.30 14.79
N LYS A 27 -9.44 -4.82 15.87
CA LYS A 27 -8.73 -5.18 17.11
C LYS A 27 -8.05 -6.54 17.04
N ASP A 28 -8.38 -7.36 16.06
CA ASP A 28 -7.72 -8.65 15.84
C ASP A 28 -6.31 -8.42 15.27
N PRO A 29 -5.23 -8.72 16.03
CA PRO A 29 -3.87 -8.47 15.58
C PRO A 29 -3.49 -9.28 14.34
N VAL A 30 -4.08 -10.48 14.16
CA VAL A 30 -3.75 -11.33 13.01
C VAL A 30 -4.33 -10.76 11.73
N ALA A 31 -5.59 -10.29 11.78
CA ALA A 31 -6.23 -9.64 10.64
C ALA A 31 -5.52 -8.33 10.27
N ARG A 32 -5.13 -7.53 11.27
CA ARG A 32 -4.39 -6.28 11.04
C ARG A 32 -3.03 -6.52 10.38
N VAL A 33 -2.24 -7.47 10.88
CA VAL A 33 -0.93 -7.82 10.28
C VAL A 33 -1.09 -8.24 8.82
N ARG A 34 -2.08 -9.07 8.51
CA ARG A 34 -2.33 -9.48 7.11
C ARG A 34 -2.66 -8.30 6.20
N ALA A 35 -3.43 -7.34 6.71
CA ALA A 35 -3.78 -6.12 5.97
C ALA A 35 -2.55 -5.24 5.75
N GLU A 36 -1.70 -5.07 6.77
CA GLU A 36 -0.43 -4.34 6.68
C GLU A 36 0.53 -4.99 5.66
N GLU A 37 0.72 -6.31 5.72
CA GLU A 37 1.56 -7.06 4.78
C GLU A 37 1.07 -6.93 3.34
N THR A 38 -0.25 -7.03 3.14
CA THR A 38 -0.85 -6.86 1.80
C THR A 38 -0.67 -5.45 1.29
N LEU A 39 -0.90 -4.43 2.13
CA LEU A 39 -0.71 -3.03 1.76
C LEU A 39 0.76 -2.74 1.42
N ALA A 40 1.69 -3.28 2.20
CA ALA A 40 3.12 -3.16 1.93
C ALA A 40 3.50 -3.80 0.59
N ALA A 41 2.95 -4.96 0.25
CA ALA A 41 3.16 -5.60 -1.04
C ALA A 41 2.60 -4.76 -2.20
N MET A 42 1.42 -4.15 -2.04
CA MET A 42 0.86 -3.24 -3.05
C MET A 42 1.73 -2.00 -3.27
N ILE A 43 2.29 -1.45 -2.19
CA ILE A 43 3.24 -0.33 -2.27
C ILE A 43 4.50 -0.77 -3.00
N ALA A 44 5.09 -1.91 -2.63
CA ALA A 44 6.30 -2.43 -3.26
C ALA A 44 6.13 -2.60 -4.78
N VAL A 45 5.02 -3.21 -5.23
CA VAL A 45 4.71 -3.36 -6.66
C VAL A 45 4.59 -2.02 -7.38
N ALA A 46 3.94 -1.04 -6.74
CA ALA A 46 3.79 0.29 -7.33
C ALA A 46 5.13 1.03 -7.44
N LEU A 47 6.00 0.91 -6.44
CA LEU A 47 7.33 1.51 -6.46
C LEU A 47 8.24 0.88 -7.52
N ASP A 48 8.18 -0.44 -7.68
CA ASP A 48 8.91 -1.19 -8.72
C ASP A 48 8.46 -0.73 -10.12
N SER A 49 7.14 -0.62 -10.32
CA SER A 49 6.55 -0.13 -11.58
C SER A 49 6.94 1.31 -11.93
N GLN A 50 7.21 2.17 -10.93
CA GLN A 50 7.70 3.53 -11.19
C GLN A 50 9.17 3.53 -11.60
N ALA A 51 10.00 2.66 -11.00
CA ALA A 51 11.40 2.52 -11.36
C ALA A 51 11.58 1.98 -12.79
N ASP A 52 10.70 1.05 -13.21
CA ASP A 52 10.71 0.51 -14.58
C ASP A 52 10.20 1.51 -15.64
N GLY A 53 9.39 2.49 -15.25
CA GLY A 53 8.86 3.54 -16.15
C GLY A 53 9.84 4.69 -16.45
N GLU A 54 10.98 4.73 -15.75
CA GLU A 54 12.05 5.71 -15.93
C GLU A 54 13.23 5.21 -16.79
N ALA A 55 13.16 3.98 -17.33
CA ALA A 55 14.16 3.36 -18.21
C ALA A 55 13.80 3.46 -19.70
#